data_AF-A0AA39GFC6-F1
#
_entry.id   AF-A0AA39GFC6-F1
#
_cell.length_a   1.000
_cell.length_b   1.000
_cell.length_c   1.000
_cell.angle_alpha   90.00
_cell.angle_beta   90.00
_cell.angle_gamma   90.00
#
_symmetry.space_group_name_H-M   'P 1'
#
loop_
_entity.id
_entity.type
_entity.pdbx_description
1 polymer ?
#
loop_
_entity_poly.entity_id
_entity_poly.type
_entity_poly.pdbx_seq_one_letter_code
_entity_poly.pdbx_strand_id
1 'polypeptide(L)'
;MRQLDEAAKKAGIVVLNEVGMDPGIDHLYAVKTISEVHAKGGKVREFYSYCGGLVSPEAADNPLQFKFSWSPRGALLSQQNSATFLKDGRVVTIANTDLMGQAEPYHVMEGYSFVAYPNRDSTPFREAYQIPEAHTVIRGSLRYKNNPPLVKALIDLGWLDQEFKPWLSGGQAHTWAGIQQRLTGAKSSSEEDLIHKVDERCHFASAEERARILDGLRWIGLFSDEQPGRLCDTLIDTLSAQLEGLCSLQPGDRDLVMLQHKFVVEWNDGSKNTITSTLELFGEPNGYTAMSKGVGVTCGIAAQLILDGFAPLSQPGVLAPYSRELCDAIRAKVEAEGIKLVEEMF
;
A
#
# COMPACT_ATOMS: atom_id res chain seq x y z
N MET A 1 -4.31 -18.71 5.51
CA MET A 1 -4.57 -19.51 4.30
C MET A 1 -3.69 -20.75 4.19
N ARG A 2 -2.35 -20.66 4.26
CA ARG A 2 -1.45 -21.82 4.10
C ARG A 2 -1.75 -23.04 4.98
N GLN A 3 -2.18 -22.84 6.24
CA GLN A 3 -2.57 -23.94 7.15
C GLN A 3 -3.78 -24.77 6.65
N LEU A 4 -4.56 -24.25 5.69
CA LEU A 4 -5.73 -24.92 5.13
C LEU A 4 -5.45 -25.64 3.81
N ASP A 5 -4.20 -25.67 3.35
CA ASP A 5 -3.82 -26.26 2.05
C ASP A 5 -4.19 -27.75 1.95
N GLU A 6 -3.83 -28.54 2.95
CA GLU A 6 -4.18 -29.97 3.00
C GLU A 6 -5.69 -30.22 3.09
N ALA A 7 -6.43 -29.32 3.75
CA ALA A 7 -7.89 -29.39 3.79
C ALA A 7 -8.51 -29.09 2.42
N ALA A 8 -8.00 -28.07 1.71
CA ALA A 8 -8.43 -27.74 0.35
C ALA A 8 -8.13 -28.88 -0.64
N LYS A 9 -6.92 -29.47 -0.55
CA LYS A 9 -6.53 -30.64 -1.33
C LYS A 9 -7.48 -31.82 -1.10
N LYS A 10 -7.74 -32.16 0.17
CA LYS A 10 -8.64 -33.26 0.55
C LYS A 10 -10.08 -33.02 0.08
N ALA A 11 -10.54 -31.77 0.10
CA ALA A 11 -11.85 -31.38 -0.39
C ALA A 11 -11.94 -31.34 -1.93
N GLY A 12 -10.81 -31.47 -2.64
CA GLY A 12 -10.77 -31.41 -4.11
C GLY A 12 -11.06 -30.00 -4.66
N ILE A 13 -10.80 -28.95 -3.88
CA ILE A 13 -11.07 -27.56 -4.26
C ILE A 13 -9.80 -26.75 -4.48
N VAL A 14 -9.91 -25.76 -5.35
CA VAL A 14 -8.87 -24.75 -5.63
C VAL A 14 -9.21 -23.48 -4.87
N VAL A 15 -8.23 -22.96 -4.14
CA VAL A 15 -8.33 -21.68 -3.43
C VAL A 15 -7.21 -20.77 -3.94
N LEU A 16 -7.48 -20.07 -5.04
CA LEU A 16 -6.53 -19.14 -5.65
C LEU A 16 -6.60 -17.78 -4.95
N ASN A 17 -5.44 -17.29 -4.51
CA ASN A 17 -5.26 -16.02 -3.80
C ASN A 17 -4.34 -15.12 -4.63
N GLU A 18 -4.12 -13.89 -4.16
CA GLU A 18 -3.10 -12.98 -4.72
C GLU A 18 -3.29 -12.73 -6.23
N VAL A 19 -4.54 -12.50 -6.65
CA VAL A 19 -4.94 -12.22 -8.04
C VAL A 19 -5.70 -10.88 -8.15
N GLY A 20 -5.18 -9.85 -7.48
CA GLY A 20 -5.67 -8.47 -7.57
C GLY A 20 -4.68 -7.53 -8.26
N MET A 21 -4.41 -6.37 -7.65
CA MET A 21 -3.42 -5.39 -8.12
C MET A 21 -2.04 -5.63 -7.50
N ASP A 22 -1.97 -5.49 -6.17
CA ASP A 22 -0.82 -5.82 -5.32
C ASP A 22 -1.37 -6.32 -3.98
N PRO A 23 -1.41 -7.65 -3.74
CA PRO A 23 -0.82 -8.72 -4.55
C PRO A 23 -1.68 -9.16 -5.75
N GLY A 24 -1.04 -9.38 -6.90
CA GLY A 24 -1.65 -9.82 -8.16
C GLY A 24 -0.83 -9.47 -9.40
N ILE A 25 -1.20 -8.38 -10.09
CA ILE A 25 -0.50 -7.88 -11.28
C ILE A 25 1.00 -7.71 -11.02
N ASP A 26 1.39 -7.31 -9.82
CA ASP A 26 2.78 -7.22 -9.41
C ASP A 26 3.52 -8.57 -9.57
N HIS A 27 2.93 -9.71 -9.15
CA HIS A 27 3.52 -11.03 -9.34
C HIS A 27 3.66 -11.39 -10.82
N LEU A 28 2.65 -11.10 -11.63
CA LEU A 28 2.61 -11.46 -13.05
C LEU A 28 3.82 -10.92 -13.80
N TYR A 29 4.17 -9.66 -13.53
CA TYR A 29 5.30 -9.00 -14.19
C TYR A 29 6.64 -9.23 -13.49
N ALA A 30 6.66 -9.41 -12.16
CA ALA A 30 7.88 -9.83 -11.48
C ALA A 30 8.37 -11.18 -12.01
N VAL A 31 7.49 -12.17 -12.07
CA VAL A 31 7.80 -13.51 -12.57
C VAL A 31 8.18 -13.48 -14.06
N LYS A 32 7.50 -12.67 -14.88
CA LYS A 32 7.84 -12.49 -16.30
C LYS A 32 9.30 -12.04 -16.46
N THR A 33 9.67 -10.89 -15.90
CA THR A 33 10.99 -10.30 -16.12
C THR A 33 12.10 -11.17 -15.52
N ILE A 34 11.89 -11.73 -14.32
CA ILE A 34 12.84 -12.65 -13.67
C ILE A 34 13.08 -13.89 -14.56
N SER A 35 12.01 -14.51 -15.05
CA SER A 35 12.11 -15.69 -15.92
C SER A 35 12.87 -15.38 -17.22
N GLU A 36 12.65 -14.22 -17.82
CA GLU A 36 13.35 -13.79 -19.04
C GLU A 36 14.84 -13.51 -18.79
N VAL A 37 15.18 -12.92 -17.64
CA VAL A 37 16.57 -12.70 -17.21
C VAL A 37 17.29 -14.04 -17.03
N HIS A 38 16.69 -14.96 -16.27
CA HIS A 38 17.28 -16.29 -16.04
C HIS A 38 17.40 -17.11 -17.33
N ALA A 39 16.42 -17.04 -18.23
CA ALA A 39 16.47 -17.73 -19.53
C ALA A 39 17.62 -17.26 -20.42
N LYS A 40 18.06 -16.01 -20.26
CA LYS A 40 19.24 -15.43 -20.92
C LYS A 40 20.54 -15.66 -20.13
N GLY A 41 20.47 -16.39 -19.03
CA GLY A 41 21.60 -16.68 -18.14
C GLY A 41 22.00 -15.51 -17.23
N GLY A 42 21.18 -14.47 -17.13
CA GLY A 42 21.40 -13.37 -16.20
C GLY A 42 21.03 -13.71 -14.76
N LYS A 43 21.42 -12.84 -13.83
CA LYS A 43 21.18 -12.95 -12.38
C LYS A 43 20.51 -11.69 -11.87
N VAL A 44 19.41 -11.82 -11.14
CA VAL A 44 18.73 -10.70 -10.50
C VAL A 44 19.38 -10.44 -9.15
N ARG A 45 20.28 -9.45 -9.07
CA ARG A 45 21.03 -9.11 -7.86
C ARG A 45 20.21 -8.30 -6.86
N GLU A 46 19.34 -7.43 -7.36
CA GLU A 46 18.44 -6.64 -6.55
C GLU A 46 17.04 -6.62 -7.17
N PHE A 47 16.03 -6.78 -6.34
CA PHE A 47 14.62 -6.67 -6.71
C PHE A 47 13.92 -5.64 -5.81
N TYR A 48 13.31 -4.64 -6.43
CA TYR A 48 12.45 -3.66 -5.79
C TYR A 48 11.08 -3.70 -6.45
N SER A 49 10.01 -3.59 -5.66
CA SER A 49 8.64 -3.48 -6.15
C SER A 49 7.88 -2.48 -5.29
N TYR A 50 7.45 -1.38 -5.89
CA TYR A 50 6.72 -0.33 -5.20
C TYR A 50 5.40 -0.05 -5.90
N CYS A 51 4.31 -0.10 -5.13
CA CYS A 51 2.95 0.12 -5.63
C CYS A 51 2.21 1.17 -4.81
N GLY A 52 1.41 2.02 -5.44
CA GLY A 52 0.53 2.97 -4.78
C GLY A 52 -0.79 3.10 -5.51
N GLY A 53 -1.89 2.77 -4.81
CA GLY A 53 -3.21 3.31 -5.13
C GLY A 53 -3.34 4.71 -4.53
N LEU A 54 -3.47 5.71 -5.39
CA LEU A 54 -3.31 7.12 -5.12
C LEU A 54 -4.41 7.91 -5.82
N VAL A 55 -4.37 9.23 -5.66
CA VAL A 55 -5.14 10.15 -6.50
C VAL A 55 -4.23 10.72 -7.61
N SER A 56 -4.81 11.05 -8.76
CA SER A 56 -4.10 11.77 -9.82
C SER A 56 -3.51 13.10 -9.29
N PRO A 57 -2.37 13.57 -9.83
CA PRO A 57 -1.69 14.76 -9.31
C PRO A 57 -2.59 16.00 -9.23
N GLU A 58 -3.48 16.19 -10.20
CA GLU A 58 -4.42 17.31 -10.25
C GLU A 58 -5.50 17.27 -9.15
N ALA A 59 -5.79 16.10 -8.61
CA ALA A 59 -6.78 15.90 -7.55
C ALA A 59 -6.15 15.59 -6.18
N ALA A 60 -4.82 15.71 -6.05
CA ALA A 60 -4.07 15.58 -4.81
C ALA A 60 -4.09 16.88 -3.97
N ASP A 61 -5.29 17.40 -3.72
CA ASP A 61 -5.58 18.76 -3.24
C ASP A 61 -5.84 18.88 -1.72
N ASN A 62 -5.62 17.81 -0.97
CA ASN A 62 -5.79 17.80 0.49
C ASN A 62 -4.46 17.57 1.24
N PRO A 63 -4.39 17.83 2.56
CA PRO A 63 -3.16 17.69 3.35
C PRO A 63 -2.52 16.30 3.31
N LEU A 64 -3.33 15.24 3.17
CA LEU A 64 -2.85 13.86 3.00
C LEU A 64 -2.41 13.56 1.57
N GLN A 65 -2.72 14.43 0.59
CA GLN A 65 -2.55 14.18 -0.84
C GLN A 65 -3.13 12.81 -1.23
N PHE A 66 -4.27 12.45 -0.66
CA PHE A 66 -4.83 11.11 -0.76
C PHE A 66 -6.36 11.17 -0.79
N LYS A 67 -6.96 10.39 -1.68
CA LYS A 67 -8.41 10.15 -1.73
C LYS A 67 -8.65 8.65 -1.75
N PHE A 68 -9.67 8.18 -1.02
CA PHE A 68 -9.93 6.75 -0.86
C PHE A 68 -10.62 6.18 -2.09
N SER A 69 -9.95 5.25 -2.77
CA SER A 69 -10.53 4.38 -3.80
C SER A 69 -10.78 2.94 -3.27
N TRP A 70 -10.53 2.72 -1.98
CA TRP A 70 -10.72 1.47 -1.24
C TRP A 70 -10.85 1.78 0.26
N SER A 71 -11.05 0.75 1.11
CA SER A 71 -11.34 0.90 2.54
C SER A 71 -10.41 1.90 3.29
N PRO A 72 -10.96 2.99 3.87
CA PRO A 72 -10.18 3.97 4.63
C PRO A 72 -9.40 3.36 5.81
N ARG A 73 -10.07 2.49 6.57
CA ARG A 73 -9.47 1.74 7.67
C ARG A 73 -8.28 0.91 7.20
N GLY A 74 -8.44 0.18 6.10
CA GLY A 74 -7.36 -0.61 5.51
C GLY A 74 -6.19 0.25 5.04
N ALA A 75 -6.46 1.44 4.48
CA ALA A 75 -5.46 2.37 3.98
C ALA A 75 -4.63 3.03 5.10
N LEU A 76 -5.22 3.27 6.27
CA LEU A 76 -4.49 3.74 7.44
C LEU A 76 -3.67 2.61 8.07
N LEU A 77 -4.27 1.43 8.27
CA LEU A 77 -3.57 0.30 8.89
C LEU A 77 -2.41 -0.22 8.05
N SER A 78 -2.50 -0.15 6.72
CA SER A 78 -1.39 -0.57 5.87
C SER A 78 -0.11 0.26 6.12
N GLN A 79 -0.27 1.48 6.61
CA GLN A 79 0.81 2.41 6.94
C GLN A 79 1.36 2.22 8.36
N GLN A 80 0.72 1.37 9.16
CA GLN A 80 1.13 0.96 10.50
C GLN A 80 1.49 -0.54 10.56
N ASN A 81 1.83 -1.14 9.43
CA ASN A 81 2.45 -2.48 9.43
C ASN A 81 3.91 -2.37 9.86
N SER A 82 4.47 -3.45 10.42
CA SER A 82 5.93 -3.61 10.42
C SER A 82 6.41 -4.01 9.02
N ALA A 83 7.68 -3.73 8.71
CA ALA A 83 8.29 -4.17 7.46
C ALA A 83 9.53 -5.03 7.73
N THR A 84 9.69 -6.12 6.98
CA THR A 84 10.91 -6.96 6.99
C THR A 84 11.34 -7.23 5.57
N PHE A 85 12.62 -7.04 5.25
CA PHE A 85 13.13 -7.18 3.89
C PHE A 85 14.61 -7.56 3.86
N LEU A 86 15.11 -7.98 2.70
CA LEU A 86 16.52 -8.26 2.49
C LEU A 86 17.18 -7.03 1.88
N LYS A 87 18.29 -6.56 2.46
CA LYS A 87 19.11 -5.47 1.91
C LYS A 87 20.59 -5.80 2.13
N ASP A 88 21.37 -5.77 1.05
CA ASP A 88 22.81 -6.04 1.07
C ASP A 88 23.17 -7.37 1.77
N GLY A 89 22.34 -8.40 1.53
CA GLY A 89 22.49 -9.74 2.10
C GLY A 89 22.04 -9.87 3.56
N ARG A 90 21.46 -8.82 4.17
CA ARG A 90 21.02 -8.81 5.57
C ARG A 90 19.51 -8.64 5.67
N VAL A 91 18.90 -9.33 6.63
CA VAL A 91 17.50 -9.11 6.98
C VAL A 91 17.40 -7.85 7.82
N VAL A 92 16.57 -6.91 7.38
CA VAL A 92 16.27 -5.66 8.07
C VAL A 92 14.80 -5.67 8.47
N THR A 93 14.51 -5.31 9.72
CA THR A 93 13.15 -5.18 10.24
C THR A 93 12.94 -3.76 10.77
N ILE A 94 11.81 -3.16 10.39
CA ILE A 94 11.36 -1.85 10.84
C ILE A 94 10.04 -2.05 11.61
N ALA A 95 10.00 -1.55 12.85
CA ALA A 95 8.81 -1.61 13.68
C ALA A 95 7.69 -0.74 13.10
N ASN A 96 6.43 -1.07 13.41
CA ASN A 96 5.28 -0.34 12.90
C ASN A 96 5.23 1.14 13.32
N THR A 97 5.75 1.49 14.49
CA THR A 97 5.84 2.87 15.00
C THR A 97 6.86 3.72 14.23
N ASP A 98 7.84 3.07 13.62
CA ASP A 98 8.97 3.74 12.97
C ASP A 98 8.78 3.79 11.45
N LEU A 99 7.90 2.96 10.88
CA LEU A 99 7.79 2.74 9.44
C LEU A 99 7.58 4.04 8.64
N MET A 100 6.66 4.89 9.07
CA MET A 100 6.36 6.13 8.35
C MET A 100 7.51 7.15 8.40
N GLY A 101 8.39 7.04 9.40
CA GLY A 101 9.62 7.84 9.47
C GLY A 101 10.74 7.33 8.55
N GLN A 102 10.55 6.21 7.87
CA GLN A 102 11.51 5.60 6.93
C GLN A 102 11.12 5.80 5.46
N ALA A 103 10.10 6.63 5.19
CA ALA A 103 9.69 6.94 3.83
C ALA A 103 10.71 7.87 3.16
N GLU A 104 11.22 7.47 2.01
CA GLU A 104 12.28 8.19 1.28
C GLU A 104 11.79 8.61 -0.11
N PRO A 105 12.27 9.74 -0.67
CA PRO A 105 11.99 10.11 -2.05
C PRO A 105 12.30 8.97 -3.02
N TYR A 106 11.36 8.66 -3.92
CA TYR A 106 11.52 7.59 -4.90
C TYR A 106 11.05 8.06 -6.27
N HIS A 107 11.97 8.13 -7.23
CA HIS A 107 11.66 8.49 -8.60
C HIS A 107 11.14 7.28 -9.36
N VAL A 108 9.92 7.40 -9.91
CA VAL A 108 9.32 6.41 -10.82
C VAL A 108 9.38 6.92 -12.25
N MET A 109 8.86 8.13 -12.47
CA MET A 109 8.85 8.85 -13.74
C MET A 109 8.62 10.35 -13.50
N GLU A 110 8.86 11.18 -14.52
CA GLU A 110 8.62 12.63 -14.46
C GLU A 110 7.15 12.97 -14.18
N GLY A 111 6.93 14.12 -13.53
CA GLY A 111 5.58 14.61 -13.18
C GLY A 111 5.07 14.14 -11.81
N TYR A 112 5.79 13.26 -11.11
CA TYR A 112 5.40 12.73 -9.80
C TYR A 112 6.41 13.07 -8.69
N SER A 113 5.90 13.23 -7.47
CA SER A 113 6.70 13.47 -6.26
C SER A 113 6.41 12.39 -5.22
N PHE A 114 6.80 11.16 -5.55
CA PHE A 114 6.58 10.02 -4.66
C PHE A 114 7.66 9.89 -3.59
N VAL A 115 7.21 9.35 -2.47
CA VAL A 115 8.04 8.72 -1.45
C VAL A 115 7.67 7.24 -1.39
N ALA A 116 8.64 6.40 -1.06
CA ALA A 116 8.49 4.97 -0.93
C ALA A 116 8.88 4.50 0.46
N TYR A 117 8.16 3.51 0.99
CA TYR A 117 8.51 2.82 2.23
C TYR A 117 8.27 1.31 2.06
N PRO A 118 9.05 0.45 2.73
CA PRO A 118 8.85 -0.99 2.65
C PRO A 118 7.53 -1.40 3.30
N ASN A 119 6.92 -2.50 2.87
CA ASN A 119 5.59 -2.92 3.35
C ASN A 119 5.56 -4.42 3.63
N ARG A 120 5.09 -4.79 4.83
CA ARG A 120 5.01 -6.19 5.32
C ARG A 120 6.35 -6.93 5.15
N ASP A 121 6.30 -8.24 4.95
CA ASP A 121 7.49 -9.07 4.83
C ASP A 121 7.80 -9.39 3.36
N SER A 122 8.95 -8.91 2.89
CA SER A 122 9.48 -9.14 1.55
C SER A 122 10.38 -10.38 1.48
N THR A 123 10.84 -10.92 2.62
CA THR A 123 11.81 -12.02 2.65
C THR A 123 11.34 -13.30 1.94
N PRO A 124 10.05 -13.70 1.97
CA PRO A 124 9.60 -14.91 1.28
C PRO A 124 9.71 -14.81 -0.24
N PHE A 125 9.75 -13.60 -0.82
CA PHE A 125 9.75 -13.41 -2.27
C PHE A 125 11.07 -13.80 -2.93
N ARG A 126 12.16 -13.91 -2.16
CA ARG A 126 13.42 -14.47 -2.66
C ARG A 126 13.25 -15.92 -3.10
N GLU A 127 12.51 -16.70 -2.33
CA GLU A 127 12.18 -18.09 -2.64
C GLU A 127 11.02 -18.17 -3.63
N ALA A 128 9.93 -17.42 -3.40
CA ALA A 128 8.74 -17.48 -4.24
C ALA A 128 9.03 -17.12 -5.71
N TYR A 129 9.91 -16.15 -5.95
CA TYR A 129 10.33 -15.77 -7.30
C TYR A 129 11.62 -16.46 -7.76
N GLN A 130 12.15 -17.41 -6.98
CA GLN A 130 13.32 -18.20 -7.35
C GLN A 130 14.56 -17.36 -7.68
N ILE A 131 14.81 -16.31 -6.88
CA ILE A 131 15.97 -15.41 -7.02
C ILE A 131 16.96 -15.56 -5.84
N PRO A 132 17.51 -16.77 -5.57
CA PRO A 132 18.45 -16.98 -4.48
C PRO A 132 19.73 -16.14 -4.62
N GLU A 133 20.05 -15.65 -5.81
CA GLU A 133 21.19 -14.79 -6.10
C GLU A 133 20.97 -13.32 -5.73
N ALA A 134 19.74 -12.92 -5.40
CA ALA A 134 19.41 -11.57 -4.98
C ALA A 134 19.94 -11.31 -3.55
N HIS A 135 20.72 -10.23 -3.40
CA HIS A 135 21.15 -9.72 -2.10
C HIS A 135 20.23 -8.61 -1.57
N THR A 136 19.34 -8.08 -2.40
CA THR A 136 18.32 -7.09 -1.99
C THR A 136 16.96 -7.48 -2.57
N VAL A 137 15.94 -7.57 -1.71
CA VAL A 137 14.55 -7.92 -2.06
C VAL A 137 13.63 -7.06 -1.21
N ILE A 138 13.04 -6.02 -1.80
CA ILE A 138 12.20 -5.05 -1.11
C ILE A 138 10.88 -4.87 -1.89
N ARG A 139 9.77 -5.15 -1.23
CA ARG A 139 8.43 -4.75 -1.66
C ARG A 139 7.95 -3.63 -0.76
N GLY A 140 7.24 -2.66 -1.32
CA GLY A 140 6.85 -1.46 -0.60
C GLY A 140 5.70 -0.72 -1.24
N SER A 141 5.34 0.40 -0.63
CA SER A 141 4.24 1.24 -1.06
C SER A 141 4.71 2.64 -1.45
N LEU A 142 4.00 3.23 -2.42
CA LEU A 142 4.18 4.62 -2.85
C LEU A 142 3.12 5.51 -2.20
N ARG A 143 3.54 6.71 -1.82
CA ARG A 143 2.68 7.83 -1.41
C ARG A 143 3.25 9.14 -1.94
N TYR A 144 2.44 10.21 -1.96
CA TYR A 144 2.99 11.55 -2.13
C TYR A 144 3.69 12.01 -0.85
N LYS A 145 4.70 12.88 -1.02
CA LYS A 145 5.66 13.27 0.03
C LYS A 145 5.04 13.77 1.35
N ASN A 146 3.88 14.41 1.33
CA ASN A 146 3.28 14.98 2.55
C ASN A 146 2.50 13.95 3.38
N ASN A 147 2.20 12.78 2.81
CA ASN A 147 1.33 11.79 3.44
C ASN A 147 2.00 11.09 4.65
N PRO A 148 3.22 10.50 4.55
CA PRO A 148 3.79 9.76 5.67
C PRO A 148 4.02 10.58 6.95
N PRO A 149 4.49 11.84 6.91
CA PRO A 149 4.66 12.63 8.13
C PRO A 149 3.34 12.89 8.88
N LEU A 150 2.25 13.17 8.16
CA LEU A 150 0.94 13.38 8.77
C LEU A 150 0.37 12.07 9.34
N VAL A 151 0.52 10.95 8.63
CA VAL A 151 0.12 9.63 9.15
C VAL A 151 0.95 9.22 10.36
N LYS A 152 2.25 9.54 10.37
CA LYS A 152 3.11 9.34 11.55
C LYS A 152 2.61 10.12 12.75
N ALA A 153 2.22 11.38 12.59
CA ALA A 153 1.63 12.15 13.68
C ALA A 153 0.35 11.50 14.23
N LEU A 154 -0.52 10.98 13.35
CA LEU A 154 -1.72 10.24 13.77
C LEU A 154 -1.37 8.97 14.56
N ILE A 155 -0.32 8.24 14.17
CA ILE A 155 0.20 7.07 14.90
C ILE A 155 0.73 7.49 16.29
N ASP A 156 1.61 8.50 16.34
CA ASP A 156 2.26 8.97 17.57
C ASP A 156 1.25 9.55 18.58
N LEU A 157 0.16 10.13 18.08
CA LEU A 157 -0.96 10.60 18.90
C LEU A 157 -1.88 9.47 19.40
N GLY A 158 -1.82 8.29 18.79
CA GLY A 158 -2.59 7.10 19.18
C GLY A 158 -3.91 6.91 18.45
N TRP A 159 -4.14 7.60 17.33
CA TRP A 159 -5.41 7.52 16.59
C TRP A 159 -5.62 6.19 15.86
N LEU A 160 -4.55 5.46 15.55
CA LEU A 160 -4.63 4.17 14.86
C LEU A 160 -4.84 2.99 15.83
N ASP A 161 -5.16 3.27 17.09
CA ASP A 161 -5.51 2.26 18.08
C ASP A 161 -6.80 1.52 17.68
N GLN A 162 -6.72 0.20 17.65
CA GLN A 162 -7.77 -0.73 17.25
C GLN A 162 -8.56 -1.27 18.45
N GLU A 163 -8.11 -1.00 19.68
CA GLU A 163 -8.74 -1.50 20.90
C GLU A 163 -10.05 -0.75 21.19
N PHE A 164 -11.03 -1.50 21.69
CA PHE A 164 -12.29 -0.96 22.19
C PHE A 164 -12.04 0.12 23.25
N LYS A 165 -12.71 1.27 23.11
CA LYS A 165 -12.64 2.37 24.08
C LYS A 165 -14.00 2.54 24.75
N PRO A 166 -14.20 2.00 25.98
CA PRO A 166 -15.49 2.13 26.70
C PRO A 166 -15.96 3.56 26.89
N TRP A 167 -15.04 4.53 26.80
CA TRP A 167 -15.32 5.94 26.98
C TRP A 167 -15.70 6.69 25.71
N LEU A 168 -15.57 6.07 24.52
CA LEU A 168 -16.19 6.56 23.29
C LEU A 168 -17.67 6.15 23.23
N SER A 169 -18.01 5.04 23.90
CA SER A 169 -19.38 4.54 24.01
C SER A 169 -20.08 5.15 25.24
N GLY A 170 -21.41 5.32 25.19
CA GLY A 170 -22.21 5.71 26.37
C GLY A 170 -23.00 7.01 26.29
N GLY A 171 -23.16 7.59 25.10
CA GLY A 171 -24.12 8.69 24.87
C GLY A 171 -23.70 10.07 25.41
N GLN A 172 -22.45 10.21 25.88
CA GLN A 172 -21.87 11.55 26.10
C GLN A 172 -21.59 12.20 24.75
N ALA A 173 -21.90 13.50 24.63
CA ALA A 173 -21.47 14.28 23.50
C ALA A 173 -19.94 14.41 23.53
N HIS A 174 -19.28 13.88 22.51
CA HIS A 174 -17.85 14.00 22.31
C HIS A 174 -17.57 15.01 21.20
N THR A 175 -16.72 16.00 21.49
CA THR A 175 -16.12 16.83 20.43
C THR A 175 -14.80 16.21 19.99
N TRP A 176 -14.33 16.52 18.78
CA TRP A 176 -13.03 16.08 18.31
C TRP A 176 -11.90 16.53 19.26
N ALA A 177 -11.92 17.79 19.69
CA ALA A 177 -10.99 18.33 20.67
C ALA A 177 -11.05 17.58 22.01
N GLY A 178 -12.25 17.19 22.47
CA GLY A 178 -12.44 16.42 23.69
C GLY A 178 -11.90 14.99 23.58
N ILE A 179 -12.06 14.34 22.43
CA ILE A 179 -11.47 13.01 22.16
C ILE A 179 -9.94 13.14 22.14
N GLN A 180 -9.40 14.13 21.41
CA GLN A 180 -7.96 14.40 21.33
C GLN A 180 -7.37 14.67 22.72
N GLN A 181 -8.03 15.50 23.54
CA GLN A 181 -7.62 15.77 24.91
C GLN A 181 -7.51 14.47 25.71
N ARG A 182 -8.55 13.64 25.68
CA ARG A 182 -8.60 12.39 26.45
C ARG A 182 -7.57 11.36 25.96
N LEU A 183 -7.38 11.27 24.65
CA LEU A 183 -6.40 10.39 24.02
C LEU A 183 -4.95 10.78 24.39
N THR A 184 -4.65 12.07 24.36
CA THR A 184 -3.29 12.58 24.56
C THR A 184 -2.96 12.92 26.01
N GLY A 185 -3.97 13.02 26.86
CA GLY A 185 -3.84 13.53 28.23
C GLY A 185 -3.54 15.02 28.28
N ALA A 186 -4.05 15.80 27.32
CA ALA A 186 -3.89 17.25 27.34
C ALA A 186 -4.62 17.88 28.53
N LYS A 187 -4.12 19.04 29.00
CA LYS A 187 -4.67 19.72 30.19
C LYS A 187 -6.11 20.18 29.97
N SER A 188 -6.41 20.67 28.78
CA SER A 188 -7.74 21.06 28.34
C SER A 188 -7.97 20.66 26.87
N SER A 189 -9.20 20.84 26.38
CA SER A 189 -9.54 20.72 24.96
C SER A 189 -9.22 21.98 24.15
N SER A 190 -8.55 22.98 24.74
CA SER A 190 -8.11 24.15 23.98
C SER A 190 -7.05 23.77 22.95
N GLU A 191 -7.11 24.39 21.78
CA GLU A 191 -6.16 24.10 20.70
C GLU A 191 -4.69 24.28 21.13
N GLU A 192 -4.39 25.27 21.98
CA GLU A 192 -3.05 25.49 22.54
C GLU A 192 -2.52 24.27 23.31
N ASP A 193 -3.32 23.71 24.23
CA ASP A 193 -2.93 22.53 25.00
C ASP A 193 -2.84 21.26 24.13
N LEU A 194 -3.68 21.15 23.10
CA LEU A 194 -3.63 20.04 22.14
C LEU A 194 -2.38 20.12 21.27
N ILE A 195 -2.01 21.30 20.78
CA ILE A 195 -0.76 21.53 20.03
C ILE A 195 0.45 21.23 20.89
N HIS A 196 0.45 21.60 22.18
CA HIS A 196 1.53 21.23 23.09
C HIS A 196 1.71 19.70 23.16
N LYS A 197 0.61 18.92 23.17
CA LYS A 197 0.70 17.45 23.12
C LYS A 197 1.19 16.91 21.78
N VAL A 198 0.87 17.58 20.68
CA VAL A 198 1.43 17.25 19.37
C VAL A 198 2.96 17.45 19.39
N ASP A 199 3.44 18.57 19.92
CA ASP A 199 4.87 18.87 20.04
C ASP A 199 5.62 17.92 20.99
N GLU A 200 4.95 17.45 22.04
CA GLU A 200 5.51 16.51 23.00
C GLU A 200 5.66 15.09 22.42
N ARG A 201 4.70 14.66 21.58
CA ARG A 201 4.63 13.27 21.10
C ARG A 201 5.20 13.05 19.69
N CYS A 202 5.19 14.06 18.84
CA CYS A 202 5.59 13.95 17.45
C CYS A 202 7.01 14.48 17.23
N HIS A 203 7.70 13.93 16.24
CA HIS A 203 8.96 14.48 15.74
C HIS A 203 8.76 15.17 14.39
N PHE A 204 9.44 16.29 14.18
CA PHE A 204 9.35 17.09 12.96
C PHE A 204 10.74 17.32 12.38
N ALA A 205 10.89 17.13 11.07
CA ALA A 205 12.13 17.40 10.34
C ALA A 205 12.41 18.90 10.22
N SER A 206 11.38 19.75 10.22
CA SER A 206 11.50 21.21 10.15
C SER A 206 10.29 21.94 10.73
N ALA A 207 10.43 23.25 10.96
CA ALA A 207 9.32 24.11 11.37
C ALA A 207 8.20 24.17 10.31
N GLU A 208 8.55 24.08 9.03
CA GLU A 208 7.59 24.03 7.93
C GLU A 208 6.81 22.71 7.92
N GLU A 209 7.47 21.59 8.17
CA GLU A 209 6.78 20.30 8.30
C GLU A 209 5.83 20.30 9.49
N ARG A 210 6.28 20.81 10.64
CA ARG A 210 5.44 21.00 11.82
C ARG A 210 4.18 21.80 11.49
N ALA A 211 4.34 22.96 10.83
CA ALA A 211 3.20 23.79 10.43
C ALA A 211 2.22 23.03 9.54
N ARG A 212 2.71 22.33 8.50
CA ARG A 212 1.87 21.50 7.61
C ARG A 212 1.13 20.39 8.35
N ILE A 213 1.78 19.70 9.29
CA ILE A 213 1.15 18.64 10.08
C ILE A 213 0.05 19.22 10.96
N LEU A 214 0.30 20.34 11.65
CA LEU A 214 -0.73 21.00 12.46
C LEU A 214 -1.93 21.44 11.61
N ASP A 215 -1.69 22.00 10.42
CA ASP A 215 -2.76 22.35 9.49
C ASP A 215 -3.52 21.11 8.98
N GLY A 216 -2.83 19.99 8.77
CA GLY A 216 -3.46 18.71 8.46
C GLY A 216 -4.36 18.19 9.59
N LEU A 217 -3.89 18.23 10.83
CA LEU A 217 -4.68 17.81 12.01
C LEU A 217 -5.90 18.72 12.22
N ARG A 218 -5.75 20.03 12.00
CA ARG A 218 -6.88 20.99 11.98
C ARG A 218 -7.87 20.67 10.88
N TRP A 219 -7.40 20.42 9.66
CA TRP A 219 -8.24 20.11 8.51
C TRP A 219 -9.04 18.81 8.71
N ILE A 220 -8.47 17.82 9.39
CA ILE A 220 -9.21 16.61 9.79
C ILE A 220 -10.31 16.94 10.81
N GLY A 221 -10.15 18.02 11.57
CA GLY A 221 -11.06 18.47 12.62
C GLY A 221 -10.61 18.12 14.03
N LEU A 222 -9.40 17.59 14.23
CA LEU A 222 -8.97 17.00 15.52
C LEU A 222 -8.82 18.01 16.66
N PHE A 223 -8.89 19.31 16.37
CA PHE A 223 -8.86 20.40 17.36
C PHE A 223 -10.21 21.14 17.47
N SER A 224 -11.27 20.68 16.79
CA SER A 224 -12.56 21.37 16.76
C SER A 224 -13.48 20.94 17.89
N ASP A 225 -14.40 21.85 18.26
CA ASP A 225 -15.52 21.55 19.15
C ASP A 225 -16.70 20.88 18.43
N GLU A 226 -16.52 20.47 17.17
CA GLU A 226 -17.53 19.74 16.42
C GLU A 226 -17.60 18.28 16.90
N GLN A 227 -18.80 17.71 16.83
CA GLN A 227 -19.00 16.29 17.12
C GLN A 227 -18.65 15.46 15.89
N PRO A 228 -18.02 14.28 16.05
CA PRO A 228 -17.84 13.34 14.95
C PRO A 228 -19.19 12.98 14.32
N GLY A 229 -19.31 13.11 13.00
CA GLY A 229 -20.54 12.72 12.29
C GLY A 229 -20.89 11.24 12.46
N ARG A 230 -19.86 10.41 12.68
CA ARG A 230 -19.99 9.02 13.09
C ARG A 230 -18.94 8.69 14.15
N LEU A 231 -19.41 8.41 15.37
CA LEU A 231 -18.59 7.93 16.47
C LEU A 231 -18.62 6.39 16.49
N CYS A 232 -17.44 5.77 16.56
CA CYS A 232 -17.29 4.31 16.62
C CYS A 232 -16.66 3.89 17.96
N ASP A 233 -16.68 2.60 18.22
CA ASP A 233 -16.16 2.02 19.46
C ASP A 233 -14.61 1.96 19.53
N THR A 234 -13.93 2.26 18.42
CA THR A 234 -12.47 2.36 18.32
C THR A 234 -12.08 3.73 17.74
N LEU A 235 -10.85 4.16 18.06
CA LEU A 235 -10.32 5.44 17.56
C LEU A 235 -10.08 5.40 16.06
N ILE A 236 -9.53 4.29 15.56
CA ILE A 236 -9.27 4.15 14.13
C ILE A 236 -10.54 4.15 13.29
N ASP A 237 -11.63 3.51 13.76
CA ASP A 237 -12.87 3.48 12.99
C ASP A 237 -13.57 4.84 13.02
N THR A 238 -13.46 5.58 14.13
CA THR A 238 -13.95 6.96 14.24
C THR A 238 -13.18 7.90 13.29
N LEU A 239 -11.85 7.82 13.29
CA LEU A 239 -11.01 8.57 12.36
C LEU A 239 -11.26 8.16 10.90
N SER A 240 -11.42 6.87 10.63
CA SER A 240 -11.69 6.34 9.30
C SER A 240 -12.99 6.90 8.73
N ALA A 241 -14.05 7.00 9.54
CA ALA A 241 -15.32 7.57 9.12
C ALA A 241 -15.21 9.07 8.81
N GLN A 242 -14.41 9.82 9.58
CA GLN A 242 -14.14 11.24 9.31
C GLN A 242 -13.38 11.42 7.99
N LEU A 243 -12.31 10.64 7.81
CA LEU A 243 -11.50 10.72 6.60
C LEU A 243 -12.24 10.20 5.37
N GLU A 244 -13.16 9.24 5.51
CA GLU A 244 -14.04 8.79 4.42
C GLU A 244 -14.79 9.98 3.79
N GLY A 245 -15.35 10.87 4.62
CA GLY A 245 -16.00 12.10 4.15
C GLY A 245 -15.01 13.09 3.53
N LEU A 246 -13.89 13.36 4.20
CA LEU A 246 -12.93 14.41 3.80
C LEU A 246 -12.08 14.04 2.57
N CYS A 247 -11.78 12.75 2.39
CA CYS A 247 -10.92 12.23 1.33
C CYS A 247 -11.70 11.42 0.30
N SER A 248 -12.98 11.73 0.09
CA SER A 248 -13.78 11.12 -0.99
C SER A 248 -13.38 11.68 -2.35
N LEU A 249 -13.33 10.81 -3.36
CA LEU A 249 -13.21 11.22 -4.77
C LEU A 249 -14.44 12.07 -5.15
N GLN A 250 -14.20 13.25 -5.72
CA GLN A 250 -15.22 14.15 -6.21
C GLN A 250 -15.56 13.85 -7.67
N PRO A 251 -16.72 14.31 -8.18
CA PRO A 251 -17.05 14.20 -9.60
C PRO A 251 -15.94 14.81 -10.48
N GLY A 252 -15.39 14.02 -11.39
CA GLY A 252 -14.29 14.41 -12.26
C GLY A 252 -12.89 14.05 -11.73
N ASP A 253 -12.75 13.73 -10.45
CA ASP A 253 -11.49 13.20 -9.93
C ASP A 253 -11.15 11.86 -10.58
N ARG A 254 -9.84 11.63 -10.76
CA ARG A 254 -9.30 10.34 -11.16
C ARG A 254 -8.41 9.81 -10.05
N ASP A 255 -8.57 8.53 -9.71
CA ASP A 255 -7.53 7.83 -8.96
C ASP A 255 -6.41 7.39 -9.92
N LEU A 256 -5.31 6.97 -9.31
CA LEU A 256 -4.09 6.53 -9.99
C LEU A 256 -3.60 5.25 -9.30
N VAL A 257 -3.25 4.25 -10.08
CA VAL A 257 -2.38 3.17 -9.61
C VAL A 257 -1.04 3.32 -10.29
N MET A 258 0.00 3.51 -9.47
CA MET A 258 1.39 3.47 -9.90
C MET A 258 2.04 2.20 -9.36
N LEU A 259 2.60 1.37 -10.23
CA LEU A 259 3.36 0.18 -9.86
C LEU A 259 4.67 0.16 -10.66
N GLN A 260 5.80 0.04 -9.98
CA GLN A 260 7.08 -0.15 -10.64
C GLN A 260 7.85 -1.30 -9.98
N HIS A 261 8.28 -2.24 -10.81
CA HIS A 261 9.38 -3.14 -10.48
C HIS A 261 10.69 -2.57 -10.97
N LYS A 262 11.77 -2.79 -10.22
CA LYS A 262 13.14 -2.49 -10.61
C LYS A 262 14.02 -3.70 -10.33
N PHE A 263 14.74 -4.14 -11.35
CA PHE A 263 15.65 -5.28 -11.32
C PHE A 263 17.06 -4.80 -11.62
N VAL A 264 18.00 -5.02 -10.70
CA VAL A 264 19.43 -4.86 -10.99
C VAL A 264 19.97 -6.20 -11.43
N VAL A 265 20.36 -6.30 -12.70
CA VAL A 265 20.73 -7.55 -13.36
C VAL A 265 22.23 -7.58 -13.62
N GLU A 266 22.85 -8.74 -13.42
CA GLU A 266 24.21 -9.05 -13.83
C GLU A 266 24.17 -10.18 -14.87
N TRP A 267 24.76 -9.95 -16.03
CA TRP A 267 24.82 -10.91 -17.13
C TRP A 267 26.09 -11.78 -17.06
N ASN A 268 26.12 -12.85 -17.85
CA ASN A 268 27.25 -13.79 -17.87
C ASN A 268 28.58 -13.17 -18.33
N ASP A 269 28.54 -12.12 -19.14
CA ASP A 269 29.72 -11.36 -19.57
C ASP A 269 30.19 -10.34 -18.51
N GLY A 270 29.51 -10.28 -17.36
CA GLY A 270 29.78 -9.36 -16.27
C GLY A 270 29.15 -7.98 -16.43
N SER A 271 28.47 -7.71 -17.56
CA SER A 271 27.75 -6.46 -17.74
C SER A 271 26.56 -6.36 -16.78
N LYS A 272 26.19 -5.12 -16.43
CA LYS A 272 25.10 -4.84 -15.51
C LYS A 272 24.10 -3.92 -16.17
N ASN A 273 22.82 -4.23 -15.99
CA ASN A 273 21.72 -3.37 -16.41
C ASN A 273 20.73 -3.17 -15.28
N THR A 274 20.01 -2.06 -15.33
CA THR A 274 18.79 -1.89 -14.54
C THR A 274 17.60 -2.02 -15.48
N ILE A 275 16.69 -2.95 -15.16
CA ILE A 275 15.41 -3.09 -15.88
C ILE A 275 14.33 -2.52 -14.98
N THR A 276 13.49 -1.64 -15.50
CA THR A 276 12.24 -1.24 -14.84
C THR A 276 11.06 -1.87 -15.57
N SER A 277 9.96 -2.11 -14.85
CA SER A 277 8.67 -2.51 -15.41
C SER A 277 7.62 -1.64 -14.72
N THR A 278 7.01 -0.71 -15.45
CA THR A 278 6.21 0.38 -14.86
C THR A 278 4.78 0.40 -15.40
N LEU A 279 3.79 0.45 -14.52
CA LEU A 279 2.37 0.68 -14.82
C LEU A 279 1.97 2.04 -14.25
N GLU A 280 1.42 2.87 -15.13
CA GLU A 280 0.68 4.08 -14.80
C GLU A 280 -0.77 3.87 -15.26
N LEU A 281 -1.68 3.62 -14.31
CA LEU A 281 -3.09 3.36 -14.61
C LEU A 281 -3.96 4.44 -13.99
N PHE A 282 -4.64 5.21 -14.81
CA PHE A 282 -5.63 6.20 -14.36
C PHE A 282 -7.04 5.61 -14.33
N GLY A 283 -7.83 6.04 -13.34
CA GLY A 283 -9.26 5.82 -13.33
C GLY A 283 -9.96 6.62 -14.41
N GLU A 284 -11.13 6.13 -14.82
CA GLU A 284 -12.00 6.84 -15.76
C GLU A 284 -12.91 7.80 -14.97
N PRO A 285 -12.99 9.10 -15.35
CA PRO A 285 -13.94 10.00 -14.72
C PRO A 285 -15.37 9.47 -14.81
N ASN A 286 -16.03 9.30 -13.67
CA ASN A 286 -17.37 8.70 -13.55
C ASN A 286 -17.49 7.24 -14.05
N GLY A 287 -16.36 6.54 -14.21
CA GLY A 287 -16.28 5.12 -14.58
C GLY A 287 -15.65 4.27 -13.48
N TYR A 288 -14.92 3.23 -13.88
CA TYR A 288 -14.14 2.44 -12.93
C TYR A 288 -12.89 3.20 -12.50
N THR A 289 -12.63 3.20 -11.20
CA THR A 289 -11.33 3.63 -10.64
C THR A 289 -10.22 2.69 -11.11
N ALA A 290 -9.00 3.18 -11.27
CA ALA A 290 -7.82 2.36 -11.57
C ALA A 290 -7.66 1.21 -10.58
N MET A 291 -7.90 1.48 -9.29
CA MET A 291 -7.88 0.46 -8.25
C MET A 291 -8.95 -0.61 -8.47
N SER A 292 -10.21 -0.22 -8.71
CA SER A 292 -11.29 -1.20 -8.94
C SER A 292 -11.07 -2.02 -10.21
N LYS A 293 -10.61 -1.38 -11.29
CA LYS A 293 -10.29 -2.04 -12.56
C LYS A 293 -9.14 -3.03 -12.37
N GLY A 294 -8.01 -2.61 -11.81
CA GLY A 294 -6.83 -3.46 -11.61
C GLY A 294 -7.10 -4.68 -10.72
N VAL A 295 -7.85 -4.50 -9.62
CA VAL A 295 -8.21 -5.60 -8.71
C VAL A 295 -9.29 -6.49 -9.31
N GLY A 296 -10.39 -5.90 -9.75
CA GLY A 296 -11.61 -6.62 -10.17
C GLY A 296 -11.42 -7.41 -11.45
N VAL A 297 -10.77 -6.82 -12.46
CA VAL A 297 -10.52 -7.48 -13.75
C VAL A 297 -9.59 -8.67 -13.58
N THR A 298 -8.49 -8.49 -12.85
CA THR A 298 -7.54 -9.59 -12.58
C THR A 298 -8.20 -10.74 -11.83
N CYS A 299 -9.01 -10.42 -10.82
CA CYS A 299 -9.77 -11.42 -10.08
C CYS A 299 -10.80 -12.15 -10.95
N GLY A 300 -11.52 -11.42 -11.81
CA GLY A 300 -12.49 -11.99 -12.76
C GLY A 300 -11.85 -12.93 -13.78
N ILE A 301 -10.69 -12.55 -14.32
CA ILE A 301 -9.90 -13.38 -15.24
C ILE A 301 -9.45 -14.67 -14.54
N ALA A 302 -8.94 -14.55 -13.31
CA ALA A 302 -8.50 -15.70 -12.53
C ALA A 302 -9.66 -16.66 -12.22
N ALA A 303 -10.83 -16.13 -11.85
CA ALA A 303 -12.04 -16.94 -11.64
C ALA A 303 -12.48 -17.66 -12.92
N GLN A 304 -12.45 -16.98 -14.09
CA GLN A 304 -12.78 -17.60 -15.37
C GLN A 304 -11.83 -18.76 -15.72
N LEU A 305 -10.51 -18.59 -15.49
CA LEU A 305 -9.54 -19.66 -15.73
C LEU A 305 -9.79 -20.91 -14.87
N ILE A 306 -10.24 -20.73 -13.62
CA ILE A 306 -10.65 -21.85 -12.75
C ILE A 306 -11.87 -22.57 -13.35
N LEU A 307 -12.89 -21.82 -13.77
CA LEU A 307 -14.13 -22.37 -14.34
C LEU A 307 -13.90 -23.07 -15.68
N ASP A 308 -12.98 -22.56 -16.50
CA ASP A 308 -12.58 -23.13 -17.78
C ASP A 308 -11.75 -24.41 -17.64
N GLY A 309 -11.36 -24.79 -16.41
CA GLY A 309 -10.54 -25.96 -16.15
C GLY A 309 -9.10 -25.80 -16.64
N PHE A 310 -8.55 -24.57 -16.59
CA PHE A 310 -7.17 -24.30 -16.98
C PHE A 310 -6.21 -25.23 -16.21
N ALA A 311 -5.41 -26.02 -16.93
CA ALA A 311 -4.65 -27.14 -16.36
C ALA A 311 -3.73 -26.74 -15.17
N PRO A 312 -3.03 -25.60 -15.18
CA PRO A 312 -2.26 -25.12 -14.02
C PRO A 312 -3.07 -24.82 -12.76
N LEU A 313 -4.38 -24.61 -12.91
CA LEU A 313 -5.33 -24.40 -11.81
C LEU A 313 -6.20 -25.63 -11.57
N SER A 314 -5.90 -26.78 -12.18
CA SER A 314 -6.65 -28.03 -11.99
C SER A 314 -6.28 -28.76 -10.70
N GLN A 315 -5.14 -28.43 -10.09
CA GLN A 315 -4.66 -29.09 -8.87
C GLN A 315 -5.29 -28.43 -7.63
N PRO A 316 -6.04 -29.20 -6.81
CA PRO A 316 -6.59 -28.70 -5.55
C PRO A 316 -5.51 -28.19 -4.59
N GLY A 317 -5.86 -27.18 -3.78
CA GLY A 317 -4.95 -26.57 -2.82
C GLY A 317 -5.10 -25.05 -2.71
N VAL A 318 -4.24 -24.45 -1.89
CA VAL A 318 -4.13 -23.01 -1.68
C VAL A 318 -3.03 -22.47 -2.59
N LEU A 319 -3.42 -21.72 -3.63
CA LEU A 319 -2.54 -21.32 -4.73
C LEU A 319 -2.34 -19.79 -4.77
N ALA A 320 -1.26 -19.37 -5.43
CA ALA A 320 -0.92 -17.99 -5.78
C ALA A 320 -0.16 -17.96 -7.13
N PRO A 321 -0.19 -16.86 -7.90
CA PRO A 321 0.42 -16.79 -9.23
C PRO A 321 1.94 -16.55 -9.15
N TYR A 322 2.71 -17.60 -8.83
CA TYR A 322 4.18 -17.57 -8.82
C TYR A 322 4.84 -18.40 -9.91
N SER A 323 4.08 -19.23 -10.63
CA SER A 323 4.61 -20.00 -11.76
C SER A 323 4.48 -19.21 -13.05
N ARG A 324 5.50 -19.30 -13.91
CA ARG A 324 5.50 -18.61 -15.21
C ARG A 324 4.26 -18.93 -16.04
N GLU A 325 3.86 -20.19 -16.09
CA GLU A 325 2.70 -20.63 -16.88
C GLU A 325 1.38 -19.97 -16.43
N LEU A 326 1.13 -19.91 -15.12
CA LEU A 326 -0.06 -19.26 -14.57
C LEU A 326 0.03 -17.73 -14.73
N CYS A 327 1.20 -17.15 -14.46
CA CYS A 327 1.43 -15.72 -14.62
C CYS A 327 1.21 -15.27 -16.06
N ASP A 328 1.76 -15.98 -17.05
CA ASP A 328 1.64 -15.64 -18.47
C ASP A 328 0.19 -15.73 -18.95
N ALA A 329 -0.57 -16.75 -18.50
CA ALA A 329 -1.98 -16.92 -18.86
C ALA A 329 -2.87 -15.78 -18.33
N ILE A 330 -2.67 -15.36 -17.08
CA ILE A 330 -3.40 -14.22 -16.49
C ILE A 330 -2.94 -12.92 -17.14
N ARG A 331 -1.61 -12.70 -17.24
CA ARG A 331 -1.02 -11.46 -17.79
C ARG A 331 -1.51 -11.16 -19.19
N ALA A 332 -1.53 -12.15 -20.09
CA ALA A 332 -1.98 -11.94 -21.46
C ALA A 332 -3.44 -11.43 -21.55
N LYS A 333 -4.32 -11.91 -20.66
CA LYS A 333 -5.72 -11.46 -20.59
C LYS A 333 -5.82 -10.08 -19.94
N VAL A 334 -5.05 -9.81 -18.89
CA VAL A 334 -5.00 -8.50 -18.21
C VAL A 334 -4.46 -7.41 -19.15
N GLU A 335 -3.46 -7.72 -19.98
CA GLU A 335 -2.94 -6.82 -21.01
C GLU A 335 -3.99 -6.49 -22.08
N ALA A 336 -4.84 -7.46 -22.45
CA ALA A 336 -5.94 -7.23 -23.40
C ALA A 336 -7.00 -6.25 -22.87
N GLU A 337 -7.10 -6.10 -21.55
CA GLU A 337 -7.97 -5.13 -20.86
C GLU A 337 -7.31 -3.74 -20.68
N GLY A 338 -6.11 -3.57 -21.27
CA GLY A 338 -5.34 -2.32 -21.24
C GLY A 338 -4.53 -2.11 -19.96
N ILE A 339 -4.35 -3.14 -19.13
CA ILE A 339 -3.54 -3.05 -17.90
C ILE A 339 -2.18 -3.68 -18.20
N LYS A 340 -1.18 -2.83 -18.44
CA LYS A 340 0.14 -3.26 -18.89
C LYS A 340 1.26 -2.51 -18.18
N LEU A 341 2.30 -3.23 -17.77
CA LEU A 341 3.56 -2.60 -17.39
C LEU A 341 4.48 -2.49 -18.63
N VAL A 342 5.17 -1.36 -18.75
CA VAL A 342 6.15 -1.07 -19.80
C VAL A 342 7.55 -1.30 -19.24
N GLU A 343 8.34 -2.12 -19.94
CA GLU A 343 9.72 -2.41 -19.57
C GLU A 343 10.70 -1.45 -20.24
N GLU A 344 11.65 -0.93 -19.46
CA GLU A 344 12.78 -0.13 -19.94
C GLU A 344 14.09 -0.68 -19.36
N MET A 345 15.18 -0.55 -20.11
CA MET A 345 16.51 -1.05 -19.72
C MET A 345 17.53 0.08 -19.81
N PHE A 346 18.33 0.20 -18.76
CA PHE A 346 19.37 1.22 -18.59
C PHE A 346 20.75 0.59 -18.39
#